data_AF-A0A9D1H3H0-F1
#
_entry.id   AF-A0A9D1H3H0-F1
#
_cell.length_a   1.000
_cell.length_b   1.000
_cell.length_c   1.000
_cell.angle_alpha   90.00
_cell.angle_beta   90.00
_cell.angle_gamma   90.00
#
_symmetry.space_group_name_H-M   'P 1'
#
loop_
_entity.id
_entity.type
_entity.pdbx_description
1 polymer ?
#
loop_
_entity_poly.entity_id
_entity_poly.type
_entity_poly.pdbx_seq_one_letter_code
_entity_poly.pdbx_strand_id
1 'polypeptide(L)' 'MKDKDLIKLLKSNGWTVDRIRGSYHVMVKGNQTEVIPVHGKDVPAGLLNAILKRTGLK' A
#
# COMPACT_ATOMS: atom_id res chain seq x y z
N MET A 1 -0.64 2.87 -11.96
CA MET A 1 -1.54 2.17 -11.02
C MET A 1 -1.99 3.21 -10.03
N LYS A 2 -3.30 3.39 -9.88
CA LYS A 2 -3.83 4.36 -8.91
C LYS A 2 -3.58 3.84 -7.49
N ASP A 3 -3.36 4.75 -6.56
CA ASP A 3 -3.21 4.46 -5.13
C ASP A 3 -4.29 3.52 -4.56
N LYS A 4 -5.56 3.69 -4.95
CA LYS A 4 -6.67 2.82 -4.56
C LYS A 4 -6.53 1.39 -5.09
N ASP A 5 -5.96 1.22 -6.28
CA ASP A 5 -5.72 -0.11 -6.85
C ASP A 5 -4.59 -0.83 -6.11
N LEU A 6 -3.57 -0.09 -5.68
CA LEU A 6 -2.52 -0.63 -4.82
C LEU A 6 -3.08 -1.11 -3.48
N ILE A 7 -3.99 -0.35 -2.86
CA ILE A 7 -4.67 -0.80 -1.63
C ILE A 7 -5.46 -2.08 -1.86
N LYS A 8 -6.21 -2.17 -2.97
CA LYS A 8 -6.97 -3.39 -3.31
C LYS A 8 -6.05 -4.59 -3.50
N LEU A 9 -4.93 -4.41 -4.21
CA LEU A 9 -3.91 -5.44 -4.41
C LEU A 9 -3.32 -5.91 -3.08
N LEU A 10 -2.98 -5.00 -2.17
CA LEU A 10 -2.47 -5.38 -0.86
C LEU A 10 -3.53 -6.15 -0.07
N LYS A 11 -4.78 -5.69 -0.07
CA LYS A 11 -5.90 -6.39 0.59
C LYS A 11 -6.11 -7.81 0.05
N SER A 12 -6.07 -8.01 -1.27
CA SER A 12 -6.19 -9.35 -1.85
C SER A 12 -5.02 -10.27 -1.48
N ASN A 13 -3.89 -9.70 -1.07
CA ASN A 13 -2.70 -10.43 -0.60
C ASN A 13 -2.63 -10.53 0.93
N GLY A 14 -3.75 -10.35 1.63
CA GLY A 14 -3.86 -10.55 3.07
C GLY A 14 -3.38 -9.38 3.93
N TRP A 15 -3.17 -8.20 3.33
CA TRP A 15 -2.95 -6.98 4.11
C TRP A 15 -4.27 -6.40 4.58
N THR A 16 -4.26 -5.81 5.78
CA THR A 16 -5.43 -5.14 6.36
C THR A 16 -5.10 -3.69 6.70
N VAL A 17 -6.10 -2.81 6.72
CA VAL A 17 -5.90 -1.43 7.15
C VAL A 17 -5.90 -1.41 8.67
N ASP A 18 -4.80 -0.96 9.29
CA ASP A 18 -4.72 -0.75 10.73
C ASP A 18 -5.31 0.62 11.10
N ARG A 19 -4.81 1.69 10.46
CA ARG A 19 -5.26 3.07 10.71
C ARG A 19 -5.07 3.96 9.50
N ILE A 20 -5.85 5.04 9.46
CA ILE A 20 -5.77 6.07 8.43
C ILE A 20 -5.52 7.41 9.11
N ARG A 21 -4.49 8.13 8.67
CA ARG A 21 -4.19 9.49 9.13
C ARG A 21 -4.10 10.42 7.92
N GLY A 22 -5.15 11.19 7.70
CA GLY A 22 -5.30 12.01 6.50
C GLY A 22 -5.27 11.13 5.25
N SER A 23 -4.32 11.39 4.35
CA SER A 23 -4.10 10.63 3.11
C SER A 23 -3.25 9.37 3.28
N TYR A 24 -2.69 9.11 4.46
CA TYR A 24 -1.81 7.96 4.68
C TYR A 24 -2.58 6.77 5.28
N HIS A 25 -2.53 5.65 4.58
CA HIS A 25 -3.13 4.38 5.02
C HIS A 25 -2.03 3.47 5.53
N VAL A 26 -2.09 3.11 6.82
CA VAL A 26 -1.19 2.14 7.43
C VAL A 26 -1.79 0.76 7.23
N MET A 27 -1.06 -0.11 6.53
CA MET A 27 -1.45 -1.47 6.21
C MET A 27 -0.59 -2.45 7.00
N VAL A 28 -1.18 -3.54 7.50
CA VAL A 28 -0.47 -4.57 8.27
C VAL A 28 -0.76 -5.98 7.74
N LYS A 29 0.25 -6.85 7.81
CA LYS A 29 0.17 -8.29 7.51
C LYS A 29 1.11 -9.05 8.44
N GLY A 30 0.57 -9.70 9.46
CA GLY A 30 1.38 -10.32 10.52
C GLY A 30 2.27 -9.27 11.20
N ASN A 31 3.58 -9.48 11.18
CA ASN A 31 4.57 -8.54 11.75
C ASN A 31 5.03 -7.45 10.77
N GLN A 32 4.49 -7.41 9.55
CA GLN A 32 4.85 -6.41 8.54
C GLN A 32 3.89 -5.22 8.60
N THR A 33 4.44 -4.01 8.43
CA THR A 33 3.70 -2.75 8.34
C THR A 33 4.17 -1.97 7.13
N GLU A 34 3.25 -1.42 6.35
CA GLU A 34 3.54 -0.62 5.17
C GLU A 34 2.63 0.61 5.14
N VAL A 35 3.16 1.77 4.74
CA VAL A 35 2.41 3.02 4.70
C VAL A 35 2.18 3.43 3.25
N ILE A 36 0.91 3.56 2.86
CA ILE A 36 0.50 3.87 1.50
C ILE A 36 -0.05 5.31 1.45
N PRO A 37 0.59 6.24 0.72
CA PRO A 37 0.01 7.55 0.47
C PRO A 37 -1.11 7.44 -0.57
N VAL A 38 -2.27 8.03 -0.26
CA VAL A 38 -3.47 8.06 -1.10
C VAL A 38 -3.87 9.50 -1.39
N HIS A 39 -3.60 9.94 -2.62
CA HIS A 39 -3.83 11.31 -3.10
C HIS A 39 -4.77 11.38 -4.31
N GLY A 40 -5.46 10.28 -4.63
CA GLY A 40 -6.37 10.16 -5.77
C GLY A 40 -5.66 10.12 -7.13
N LYS A 41 -4.37 9.80 -7.17
CA LYS A 41 -3.53 9.82 -8.38
C LYS A 41 -2.71 8.54 -8.52
N ASP A 42 -2.00 8.42 -9.63
CA ASP A 42 -1.06 7.33 -9.83
C ASP A 42 0.07 7.37 -8.80
N VAL A 43 0.43 6.18 -8.30
CA VAL A 43 1.59 6.01 -7.45
C VAL A 43 2.84 6.18 -8.31
N PRO A 44 3.79 7.06 -7.95
CA PRO A 44 5.06 7.21 -8.67
C PRO A 44 5.77 5.86 -8.83
N ALA A 45 6.30 5.57 -10.01
CA ALA A 45 6.85 4.25 -10.34
C ALA A 45 7.92 3.76 -9.36
N GLY A 46 8.79 4.65 -8.88
CA GLY A 46 9.79 4.32 -7.86
C GLY A 46 9.17 3.88 -6.54
N LEU A 47 8.17 4.63 -6.06
CA LEU A 47 7.43 4.30 -4.84
C LEU A 47 6.65 2.98 -4.99
N LEU A 48 5.98 2.79 -6.12
CA LEU A 48 5.24 1.57 -6.41
C LEU A 48 6.17 0.35 -6.37
N ASN A 49 7.30 0.39 -7.09
CA ASN A 49 8.24 -0.73 -7.08
C ASN A 49 8.84 -0.98 -5.68
N ALA A 50 9.11 0.07 -4.91
CA ALA A 50 9.62 -0.07 -3.55
C ALA A 50 8.60 -0.76 -2.62
N ILE A 51 7.32 -0.38 -2.72
CA ILE A 51 6.23 -1.01 -1.96
C ILE A 51 6.06 -2.47 -2.38
N LEU A 52 6.03 -2.77 -3.68
CA LEU A 52 5.89 -4.15 -4.18
C LEU A 52 7.04 -5.04 -3.68
N LYS A 53 8.27 -4.51 -3.67
CA LYS A 53 9.44 -5.23 -3.14
C LYS A 53 9.34 -5.50 -1.65
N ARG A 54 8.99 -4.49 -0.84
CA ARG A 54 8.81 -4.66 0.62
C ARG A 54 7.67 -5.60 0.98
N THR A 55 6.63 -5.64 0.13
CA THR A 55 5.42 -6.46 0.34
C THR A 55 5.52 -7.85 -0.29
N GLY A 56 6.64 -8.18 -0.96
CA GLY A 56 6.88 -9.48 -1.58
C GLY A 56 6.06 -9.74 -2.85
N LEU A 57 5.56 -8.70 -3.50
CA LEU A 57 4.73 -8.78 -4.70
C LEU A 57 5.52 -8.54 -6.00
N LYS A 58 6.80 -8.16 -5.90
CA LYS A 58 7.74 -8.04 -7.03
C LYS A 58 9.19 -8.04 -6.57
#